data_AF-A0A1G6JGN6-F1
#
_entry.id   AF-A0A1G6JGN6-F1
#
_cell.length_a   1.000
_cell.length_b   1.000
_cell.length_c   1.000
_cell.angle_alpha   90.00
_cell.angle_beta   90.00
_cell.angle_gamma   90.00
#
_symmetry.space_group_name_H-M   'P 1'
#
loop_
_entity.id
_entity.type
_entity.pdbx_description
1 polymer ?
#
loop_
_entity_poly.entity_id
_entity_poly.type
_entity_poly.pdbx_seq_one_letter_code
_entity_poly.pdbx_strand_id
1 'polypeptide(L)'
;MNPTEDPRGEVCWGISDAYGGRTHLVLLNYRVALCAMPVDTRYRDRPSERMICPECAIAYIAAVFPARAIAPTHHHDIRLRA
;
A
#
# COMPACT_ATOMS: atom_id res chain seq x y z
N MET A 1 -11.65 15.52 6.69
CA MET A 1 -10.27 14.98 6.84
C MET A 1 -9.38 16.17 7.12
N ASN A 2 -8.71 16.16 8.27
CA ASN A 2 -7.78 17.21 8.65
C ASN A 2 -6.55 17.13 7.71
N PRO A 3 -6.03 18.23 7.15
CA PRO A 3 -4.92 18.19 6.17
C PRO A 3 -3.53 17.95 6.77
N THR A 4 -3.41 17.61 8.06
CA THR A 4 -2.19 17.87 8.84
C THR A 4 -1.42 16.63 9.31
N GLU A 5 -1.94 15.42 9.16
CA GLU A 5 -1.19 14.21 9.49
C GLU A 5 -0.59 13.61 8.22
N ASP A 6 0.75 13.55 8.17
CA ASP A 6 1.47 12.85 7.12
C ASP A 6 1.12 11.37 7.20
N PRO A 7 0.40 10.79 6.20
CA PRO A 7 -0.02 9.39 6.25
C PRO A 7 1.17 8.42 6.31
N ARG A 8 2.38 8.88 5.93
CA ARG A 8 3.62 8.11 6.08
C ARG A 8 3.99 7.89 7.55
N GLY A 9 3.53 8.77 8.45
CA GLY A 9 3.75 8.67 9.89
C GLY A 9 3.00 7.53 10.57
N GLU A 10 2.02 6.92 9.90
CA GLU A 10 1.18 5.84 10.45
C GLU A 10 1.65 4.43 10.07
N VAL A 11 2.59 4.34 9.14
CA VAL A 11 3.09 3.07 8.58
C VAL A 11 4.57 2.86 8.82
N CYS A 12 4.98 1.61 8.80
CA CYS A 12 6.36 1.17 8.75
C CYS A 12 6.51 0.03 7.72
N TRP A 13 7.73 -0.48 7.58
CA TRP A 13 8.07 -1.53 6.60
C TRP A 13 8.21 -2.87 7.28
N GLY A 14 7.66 -3.93 6.69
CA GLY A 14 7.81 -5.29 7.17
C GLY A 14 8.42 -6.20 6.12
N ILE A 15 9.13 -7.24 6.56
CA ILE A 15 9.65 -8.29 5.68
C ILE A 15 9.03 -9.63 6.13
N SER A 16 8.68 -10.46 5.16
CA SER A 16 8.30 -11.85 5.35
C SER A 16 9.11 -12.70 4.37
N ASP A 17 10.00 -13.55 4.89
CA ASP A 17 10.85 -14.37 4.01
C ASP A 17 10.06 -15.48 3.30
N ALA A 18 8.92 -15.87 3.86
CA ALA A 18 8.02 -16.87 3.28
C ALA A 18 7.28 -16.39 2.01
N TYR A 19 7.27 -15.09 1.70
CA TYR A 19 6.40 -14.51 0.66
C TYR A 19 7.17 -13.66 -0.36
N GLY A 20 8.11 -14.31 -1.04
CA GLY A 20 8.74 -13.76 -2.25
C GLY A 20 9.70 -12.62 -2.00
N GLY A 21 10.20 -12.47 -0.77
CA GLY A 21 11.27 -11.53 -0.42
C GLY A 21 10.91 -10.05 -0.57
N ARG A 22 9.62 -9.72 -0.68
CA ARG A 22 9.15 -8.35 -0.85
C ARG A 22 9.08 -7.60 0.49
N THR A 23 9.08 -6.28 0.39
CA THR A 23 8.82 -5.39 1.53
C THR A 23 7.34 -5.01 1.57
N HIS A 24 6.75 -5.10 2.75
CA HIS A 24 5.34 -4.85 3.01
C HIS A 24 5.14 -3.54 3.76
N LEU A 25 3.98 -2.90 3.59
CA LEU A 25 3.54 -1.79 4.43
C LEU A 25 2.73 -2.33 5.61
N VAL A 26 3.02 -1.84 6.79
CA VAL A 26 2.45 -2.31 8.07
C VAL A 26 2.05 -1.09 8.89
N LEU A 27 0.87 -1.10 9.50
CA LEU A 27 0.49 -0.06 10.45
C LEU A 27 1.37 -0.13 11.71
N LEU A 28 1.73 1.00 12.30
CA LEU A 28 2.72 1.07 13.40
C LEU A 28 2.41 0.16 14.61
N ASN A 29 1.15 -0.14 14.88
CA ASN A 29 0.75 -0.98 16.03
C ASN A 29 0.45 -2.43 15.66
N TYR A 30 0.70 -2.84 14.41
CA TYR A 30 0.32 -4.16 13.89
C TYR A 30 1.54 -4.97 13.45
N ARG A 31 1.36 -6.29 13.33
CA ARG A 31 2.36 -7.24 12.79
C ARG A 31 1.86 -7.96 11.53
N VAL A 32 0.77 -7.45 10.98
CA VAL A 32 0.15 -7.92 9.74
C VAL A 32 0.19 -6.76 8.77
N ALA A 33 0.69 -7.03 7.56
CA ALA A 33 0.76 -6.07 6.47
C ALA A 33 -0.62 -5.71 5.93
N LEU A 34 -0.69 -4.63 5.16
CA LEU A 34 -1.94 -4.22 4.49
C LEU A 34 -2.49 -5.28 3.53
N CYS A 35 -1.62 -6.16 3.00
CA CYS A 35 -2.03 -7.31 2.19
C CYS A 35 -2.45 -8.54 3.02
N ALA A 36 -2.73 -8.37 4.32
CA ALA A 36 -3.08 -9.41 5.28
C ALA A 36 -1.98 -10.46 5.57
N MET A 37 -0.76 -10.21 5.10
CA MET A 37 0.38 -11.10 5.34
C MET A 37 1.04 -10.83 6.70
N PRO A 38 1.30 -11.84 7.55
CA PRO A 38 2.18 -11.67 8.69
C PRO A 38 3.58 -11.23 8.25
N VAL A 39 4.25 -10.43 9.08
CA VAL A 39 5.65 -10.03 8.86
C VAL A 39 6.54 -10.49 10.02
N ASP A 40 7.73 -10.96 9.69
CA ASP A 40 8.71 -11.48 10.65
C ASP A 40 9.42 -10.32 11.37
N THR A 41 9.86 -9.34 10.58
CA THR A 41 10.62 -8.17 11.03
C THR A 41 9.98 -6.86 10.57
N ARG A 42 10.25 -5.78 11.33
CA ARG A 42 9.71 -4.43 11.07
C ARG A 42 10.82 -3.38 11.13
N TYR A 43 10.77 -2.41 10.22
CA TYR A 43 11.74 -1.35 10.05
C TYR A 43 11.03 0.00 9.91
N ARG A 44 11.57 1.05 10.52
CA ARG A 44 11.03 2.40 10.36
C ARG A 44 11.23 2.90 8.93
N ASP A 45 12.44 2.72 8.41
CA ASP A 45 12.80 3.10 7.05
C ASP A 45 12.67 1.92 6.09
N ARG A 46 12.49 2.24 4.80
CA ARG A 46 12.32 1.23 3.76
C ARG A 46 13.64 0.48 3.52
N PRO A 47 13.66 -0.86 3.60
CA PRO A 47 14.75 -1.66 3.07
C PRO A 47 14.94 -1.42 1.56
N SER A 48 16.12 -0.92 1.16
CA SER A 48 16.42 -0.49 -0.22
C SER A 48 16.53 -1.61 -1.23
N GLU A 49 16.91 -2.81 -0.80
CA GLU A 49 17.27 -3.95 -1.67
C GLU A 49 16.05 -4.76 -2.13
N ARG A 50 14.86 -4.50 -1.58
CA ARG A 50 13.67 -5.33 -1.80
C ARG A 50 12.56 -4.55 -2.51
N MET A 51 11.93 -5.20 -3.49
CA MET A 51 10.75 -4.66 -4.15
C MET A 51 9.59 -4.51 -3.18
N ILE A 52 8.73 -3.53 -3.41
CA ILE A 52 7.51 -3.34 -2.62
C ILE A 52 6.48 -4.40 -3.03
N CYS A 53 5.72 -4.89 -2.06
CA CYS A 53 4.51 -5.70 -2.28
C CYS A 53 3.45 -4.84 -3.01
N PRO A 54 3.06 -5.19 -4.24
CA PRO A 54 2.15 -4.37 -5.04
C PRO A 54 0.77 -4.23 -4.37
N GLU A 55 0.29 -5.27 -3.68
CA GLU A 55 -0.97 -5.25 -2.95
C GLU A 55 -0.93 -4.24 -1.80
N CYS A 56 0.19 -4.17 -1.07
CA CYS A 56 0.40 -3.15 -0.03
C CYS A 56 0.42 -1.73 -0.63
N ALA A 57 1.08 -1.55 -1.79
CA ALA A 57 1.13 -0.26 -2.46
C ALA A 57 -0.25 0.22 -2.89
N ILE A 58 -1.06 -0.66 -3.49
CA ILE A 58 -2.43 -0.37 -3.92
C ILE A 58 -3.31 -0.02 -2.71
N ALA A 59 -3.27 -0.84 -1.65
CA ALA A 59 -4.06 -0.62 -0.44
C ALA A 59 -3.71 0.73 0.22
N TYR A 60 -2.42 1.06 0.29
CA TYR A 60 -1.98 2.34 0.85
C TYR A 60 -2.45 3.53 0.00
N ILE A 61 -2.31 3.47 -1.32
CA ILE A 61 -2.81 4.54 -2.21
C ILE A 61 -4.32 4.71 -2.08
N ALA A 62 -5.09 3.61 -2.02
CA ALA A 62 -6.54 3.69 -1.85
C ALA A 62 -6.95 4.33 -0.51
N ALA A 63 -6.17 4.10 0.55
CA ALA A 63 -6.42 4.70 1.86
C ALA A 63 -6.04 6.20 1.89
N VAL A 64 -4.90 6.59 1.31
CA VAL A 64 -4.40 7.97 1.32
C VAL A 64 -5.15 8.87 0.33
N PHE A 65 -5.55 8.31 -0.81
CA PHE A 65 -6.27 9.02 -1.86
C PHE A 65 -7.64 8.36 -2.07
N PRO A 66 -8.56 8.49 -1.10
CA PRO A 66 -9.88 7.89 -1.23
C PRO A 66 -10.56 8.49 -2.46
N ALA A 67 -10.85 7.64 -3.45
CA ALA A 67 -11.68 8.03 -4.57
C ALA A 67 -13.04 8.42 -3.98
N ARG A 68 -13.37 9.72 -4.00
CA ARG A 68 -14.76 10.13 -3.82
C ARG A 68 -15.52 9.39 -4.91
N ALA A 69 -16.62 8.71 -4.56
CA ALA A 69 -17.50 8.11 -5.54
C ALA A 69 -17.97 9.23 -6.49
N ILE A 70 -17.28 9.39 -7.62
CA ILE A 70 -17.73 10.23 -8.70
C ILE A 70 -18.88 9.43 -9.29
N ALA A 71 -20.10 9.97 -9.25
CA ALA A 71 -21.22 9.40 -10.00
C ALA A 71 -20.74 9.10 -11.43
N PRO A 72 -21.14 7.95 -12.03
CA PRO A 72 -20.54 7.49 -13.28
C PRO A 72 -20.83 8.50 -14.39
N THR A 73 -19.88 9.37 -14.67
CA THR A 73 -19.92 10.24 -15.84
C THR A 73 -18.69 9.95 -16.69
N HIS A 74 -19.01 9.36 -17.84
CA HIS A 74 -18.19 9.14 -19.03
C HIS A 74 -17.42 7.81 -19.07
N HIS A 75 -18.08 6.84 -19.72
CA HIS A 75 -17.43 5.74 -20.41
C HIS A 75 -16.32 6.31 -21.32
N HIS A 76 -15.06 6.05 -20.98
CA HIS A 76 -13.98 6.18 -21.93
C HIS A 76 -13.97 4.90 -22.76
N ASP A 77 -14.60 4.94 -23.95
CA ASP A 77 -14.47 3.89 -24.94
C ASP A 77 -13.01 3.83 -25.43
N ILE A 78 -12.21 2.98 -24.80
CA ILE A 78 -10.87 2.64 -25.28
C ILE A 78 -11.06 1.63 -26.41
N ARG A 79 -11.09 2.11 -27.67
CA ARG A 79 -10.90 1.25 -28.84
C ARG A 79 -9.42 0.88 -28.93
N LEU A 80 -9.08 -0.33 -28.48
CA LEU A 80 -7.83 -0.97 -28.87
C LEU A 80 -7.91 -1.26 -30.38
N ARG A 81 -7.01 -0.65 -31.17
CA ARG A 81 -6.85 -1.00 -32.58
C ARG A 81 -6.09 -2.33 -32.64
N ALA A 82 -6.73 -3.32 -33.27
CA ALA A 82 -6.10 -4.57 -33.70
C ALA A 82 -5.23 -4.35 -34.94
#